data_AF-A0A522WHT9-F1
#
_entry.id   AF-A0A522WHT9-F1
#
_cell.length_a   1.000
_cell.length_b   1.000
_cell.length_c   1.000
_cell.angle_alpha   90.00
_cell.angle_beta   90.00
_cell.angle_gamma   90.00
#
_symmetry.space_group_name_H-M   'P 1'
#
loop_
_entity.id
_entity.type
_entity.pdbx_description
1 polymer ?
#
loop_
_entity_poly.entity_id
_entity_poly.type
_entity_poly.pdbx_seq_one_letter_code
_entity_poly.pdbx_strand_id
1 'polypeptide(L)' 'AKTKSCEAPHFQYHVSGTLKVIMDDGAEKELKAGDISLLPSGHDAWVIGNEPVVVVDFQGMIDYAKASKGSKIKA' A
#
# COMPACT_ATOMS: atom_id res chain seq x y z
N ALA A 1 -10.58 -8.15 1.55
CA ALA A 1 -10.41 -8.93 0.31
C ALA A 1 -10.38 -10.43 0.64
N LYS A 2 -10.58 -11.32 -0.33
CA LYS A 2 -10.38 -12.79 -0.19
C LYS A 2 -9.03 -13.19 -0.81
N THR A 3 -7.97 -12.45 -0.52
CA THR A 3 -6.60 -12.68 -1.03
C THR A 3 -5.70 -13.08 0.14
N LYS A 4 -4.57 -13.75 -0.17
CA LYS A 4 -3.60 -14.18 0.85
C LYS A 4 -2.69 -13.02 1.31
N SER A 5 -2.37 -12.13 0.40
CA SER A 5 -1.55 -10.93 0.60
C SER A 5 -2.26 -9.70 0.02
N CYS A 6 -1.73 -8.50 0.33
CA CYS A 6 -2.17 -7.25 -0.29
C CYS A 6 -1.73 -7.21 -1.75
N GLU A 7 -2.68 -7.00 -2.67
CA GLU A 7 -2.42 -6.93 -4.12
C GLU A 7 -2.33 -5.48 -4.64
N ALA A 8 -2.46 -4.49 -3.77
CA ALA A 8 -2.33 -3.09 -4.15
C ALA A 8 -0.85 -2.71 -4.24
N PRO A 9 -0.36 -2.21 -5.38
CA PRO A 9 0.97 -1.62 -5.43
C PRO A 9 0.96 -0.29 -4.67
N HIS A 10 2.02 -0.02 -3.93
CA HIS A 10 2.18 1.21 -3.14
C HIS A 10 3.49 1.93 -3.44
N PHE A 11 3.44 3.25 -3.52
CA PHE A 11 4.63 4.10 -3.57
C PHE A 11 4.52 5.13 -2.46
N GLN A 12 5.35 4.99 -1.43
CA GLN A 12 5.08 5.58 -0.12
C GLN A 12 6.25 6.41 0.39
N TYR A 13 5.91 7.49 1.09
CA TYR A 13 6.80 8.15 2.04
C TYR A 13 6.32 7.89 3.48
N HIS A 14 7.24 7.50 4.36
CA HIS A 14 6.95 7.12 5.74
C HIS A 14 7.14 8.32 6.67
N VAL A 15 6.04 8.78 7.29
CA VAL A 15 6.02 9.99 8.13
C VAL A 15 6.37 9.67 9.58
N SER A 16 5.89 8.55 10.12
CA SER A 16 6.08 8.16 11.53
C SER A 16 6.02 6.64 11.69
N GLY A 17 6.46 6.15 12.85
CA GLY A 17 6.42 4.73 13.22
C GLY A 17 7.39 3.84 12.43
N THR A 18 7.22 2.52 12.57
CA THR A 18 7.98 1.51 11.83
C THR A 18 7.04 0.42 11.33
N LEU A 19 7.08 0.15 10.02
CA LEU A 19 6.28 -0.87 9.34
C LEU A 19 7.17 -2.06 8.97
N LYS A 20 6.83 -3.25 9.45
CA LYS A 20 7.37 -4.49 8.90
C LYS A 20 6.60 -4.82 7.63
N VAL A 21 7.32 -5.20 6.58
CA VAL A 21 6.76 -5.72 5.33
C VAL A 21 7.40 -7.06 5.04
N ILE A 22 6.58 -8.06 4.70
CA ILE A 22 7.03 -9.34 4.17
C ILE A 22 6.39 -9.56 2.81
N MET A 23 7.24 -9.75 1.80
CA MET A 23 6.83 -10.06 0.43
C MET A 23 6.52 -11.55 0.30
N ASP A 24 5.72 -11.93 -0.70
CA ASP A 24 5.39 -13.35 -0.95
C ASP A 24 6.60 -14.23 -1.34
N ASP A 25 7.70 -13.62 -1.80
CA ASP A 25 8.98 -14.30 -2.06
C ASP A 25 9.83 -14.50 -0.79
N GLY A 26 9.34 -14.02 0.36
CA GLY A 26 10.00 -14.09 1.66
C GLY A 26 10.94 -12.92 1.94
N ALA A 27 11.11 -11.95 1.04
CA ALA A 27 11.90 -10.76 1.31
C ALA A 27 11.25 -9.91 2.41
N GLU A 28 12.05 -9.50 3.40
CA GLU A 28 11.58 -8.70 4.53
C GLU A 28 12.19 -7.31 4.53
N LYS A 29 11.41 -6.31 4.94
CA LYS A 29 11.86 -4.93 5.14
C LYS A 29 11.25 -4.32 6.39
N GLU A 30 12.01 -3.49 7.08
CA GLU A 30 11.51 -2.59 8.12
C GLU A 30 11.67 -1.17 7.61
N LEU A 31 10.54 -0.50 7.42
CA LEU A 31 10.44 0.85 6.88
C LEU A 31 10.10 1.79 8.03
N LYS A 32 10.85 2.88 8.17
CA LYS A 32 10.73 3.83 9.29
C LYS A 32 10.52 5.25 8.79
N ALA A 33 10.23 6.16 9.73
CA ALA A 33 10.12 7.58 9.43
C ALA A 33 11.30 8.11 8.59
N GLY A 34 10.98 8.77 7.47
CA GLY A 34 11.93 9.28 6.49
C GLY A 34 12.20 8.36 5.30
N ASP A 35 11.82 7.08 5.35
CA ASP A 35 12.03 6.15 4.23
C ASP A 35 11.06 6.41 3.07
N ILE A 36 11.53 6.07 1.87
CA ILE A 36 10.71 5.98 0.65
C ILE A 36 10.68 4.51 0.23
N SER A 37 9.49 3.98 -0.06
CA SER A 37 9.32 2.58 -0.47
C SER A 37 8.45 2.44 -1.72
N LEU A 38 8.85 1.52 -2.60
CA LEU A 38 8.00 0.95 -3.62
C LEU A 38 7.67 -0.49 -3.20
N LEU A 39 6.40 -0.77 -2.94
CA LEU A 39 5.89 -2.10 -2.58
C LEU A 39 5.06 -2.63 -3.75
N PRO A 40 5.57 -3.62 -4.50
CA PRO A 40 4.77 -4.34 -5.48
C PRO A 40 3.60 -5.09 -4.83
N SER A 41 2.62 -5.51 -5.64
CA SER A 41 1.60 -6.47 -5.22
C SER A 41 2.24 -7.74 -4.65
N GLY A 42 1.63 -8.31 -3.61
CA GLY A 42 2.11 -9.52 -2.95
C GLY A 42 2.94 -9.23 -1.70
N HIS A 43 2.33 -8.61 -0.70
CA HIS A 43 2.95 -8.40 0.62
C HIS A 43 1.94 -8.41 1.77
N ASP A 44 2.42 -8.69 2.97
CA ASP A 44 1.73 -8.40 4.23
C ASP A 44 2.54 -7.37 5.03
N ALA A 45 1.86 -6.57 5.86
CA ALA A 45 2.52 -5.51 6.60
C ALA A 45 1.86 -5.21 7.94
N TRP A 46 2.67 -4.91 8.95
CA TRP A 46 2.19 -4.56 10.29
C TRP A 46 3.10 -3.58 11.00
N VAL A 47 2.54 -2.85 11.95
CA VAL A 47 3.27 -1.90 12.80
C VAL A 47 4.16 -2.67 13.77
N ILE A 48 5.42 -2.25 13.90
CA ILE A 48 6.32 -2.68 14.97
C ILE A 48 6.31 -1.61 16.07
N GLY A 49 6.12 -2.03 17.32
CA GLY A 49 6.12 -1.15 18.48
C GLY A 49 4.77 -0.47 18.69
N ASN A 50 4.82 0.69 19.36
CA ASN A 50 3.62 1.39 19.84
C ASN A 50 3.36 2.72 19.14
N GLU A 51 4.26 3.16 18.26
CA GLU A 51 4.10 4.39 17.49
C GLU A 51 3.31 4.10 16.20
N PRO A 52 2.22 4.85 15.92
CA PRO A 52 1.47 4.66 14.69
C PRO A 52 2.33 4.86 13.44
N VAL A 53 2.20 3.93 12.50
CA VAL A 53 2.72 4.13 11.13
C VAL A 53 1.78 5.07 10.39
N VAL A 54 2.33 6.20 9.95
CA VAL A 54 1.65 7.15 9.05
C VAL A 54 2.44 7.21 7.76
N VAL A 55 1.76 7.00 6.62
CA VAL A 55 2.37 7.04 5.29
C VAL A 55 1.59 7.97 4.36
N VAL A 56 2.31 8.59 3.42
CA VAL A 56 1.72 9.22 2.24
C VAL A 56 1.91 8.25 1.08
N ASP A 57 0.83 7.67 0.57
CA ASP A 57 0.85 6.77 -0.59
C ASP A 57 0.42 7.51 -1.86
N PHE A 58 1.35 7.63 -2.80
CA PHE A 58 1.13 8.30 -4.08
C PHE A 58 0.50 7.37 -5.12
N GLN A 59 0.61 6.05 -4.96
CA GLN A 59 0.12 5.06 -5.93
C GLN A 59 -1.36 4.71 -5.70
N GLY A 60 -1.81 4.62 -4.45
CA GLY A 60 -3.20 4.31 -4.10
C GLY A 60 -4.25 5.29 -4.65
N MET A 61 -3.81 6.43 -5.17
CA MET A 61 -4.67 7.47 -5.73
C MET A 61 -4.90 7.36 -7.24
N ILE A 62 -4.33 6.35 -7.92
CA ILE A 62 -4.38 6.25 -9.38
C ILE A 62 -5.81 6.23 -9.94
N ASP A 63 -6.78 5.72 -9.17
CA ASP A 63 -8.20 5.68 -9.53
C ASP A 63 -9.08 6.61 -8.68
N TYR A 64 -8.48 7.39 -7.78
CA TYR A 64 -9.23 8.32 -6.95
C TYR A 64 -9.93 9.39 -7.79
N ALA A 65 -11.19 9.67 -7.46
CA ALA A 65 -12.05 10.64 -8.15
C ALA A 65 -12.27 10.41 -9.66
N LYS A 66 -11.89 9.24 -10.21
CA LYS A 66 -12.27 8.89 -11.59
C LYS A 66 -13.79 8.68 -11.67
N ALA A 67 -14.42 9.35 -12.63
CA ALA A 67 -15.83 9.12 -12.92
C ALA A 67 -16.06 7.66 -13.34
N SER A 68 -17.07 7.00 -12.77
CA SER A 68 -17.47 5.69 -13.27
C SER A 68 -17.97 5.87 -14.70
N LYS A 69 -17.47 5.05 -15.64
CA LYS A 69 -18.02 5.05 -16.99
C LYS A 69 -19.44 4.50 -16.88
N GLY A 70 -20.43 5.39 -16.87
CA GLY A 70 -21.84 4.99 -16.95
C GLY A 70 -22.02 4.05 -18.14
N SER A 71 -22.58 2.87 -17.89
CA SER A 71 -22.95 1.94 -18.95
C SER A 71 -23.75 2.70 -20.00
N LYS A 72 -23.25 2.70 -21.24
CA LYS A 72 -24.04 3.16 -22.38
C LYS A 72 -25.27 2.26 -22.46
N ILE A 73 -26.40 2.73 -21.95
CA ILE A 73 -27.70 2.10 -22.23
C ILE A 73 -27.88 2.26 -23.74
N LYS A 74 -27.73 1.15 -24.48
CA LYS A 74 -28.13 1.10 -25.87
C LYS A 74 -29.66 1.05 -25.88
N ALA A 75 -30.26 2.07 -26.49
CA ALA A 75 -31.66 2.05 -26.90
C ALA A 75 -31.87 1.03 -28.02
#